data_AF-A0AAV1HXP4-F1
#
_entry.id   AF-A0AAV1HXP4-F1
#
_cell.length_a   1.000
_cell.length_b   1.000
_cell.length_c   1.000
_cell.angle_alpha   90.00
_cell.angle_beta   90.00
_cell.angle_gamma   90.00
#
_symmetry.space_group_name_H-M   'P 1'
#
loop_
_entity.id
_entity.type
_entity.pdbx_description
1 polymer ?
#
loop_
_entity_poly.entity_id
_entity_poly.type
_entity_poly.pdbx_seq_one_letter_code
_entity_poly.pdbx_strand_id
1 'polypeptide(L)'
;MQCRQQSLLTETPACSAATALTAPNWPACPARLRAFRHYGHTEAHGYRARDQCRASAAPGMCFDAACQAAMDRAFLTATAVPLMGLAGAIVYKFRPLDWRSQEGKQVFEDPDTGAVFQSEDSVNPEKDRKGELAFRAVSYTPWPVEEGGKGDRIRVPVGPVSNTQPRTYVFPRILPQPSKVLAVSLPRPMGIILEEDKRRGRVVVGELTAGSEAAKRAKIAKLNKALENCSVQVGDVLRGVTCTNFVYETQALWGAAAPKRTIVLYGADKQKWPQVMGALRKGDRSDGHVTLIVERRLEGTADLETGPMATETSIDY
;
A
#
# COMPACT_ATOMS: atom_id res chain seq x y z
N MET A 1 -13.10 23.11 -16.16
CA MET A 1 -12.62 24.17 -15.26
C MET A 1 -11.58 23.55 -14.32
N GLN A 2 -10.30 23.69 -14.64
CA GLN A 2 -9.18 23.18 -13.82
C GLN A 2 -8.81 24.23 -12.77
N CYS A 3 -8.73 23.82 -11.50
CA CYS A 3 -8.17 24.62 -10.41
C CYS A 3 -6.67 24.84 -10.76
N ARG A 4 -6.35 26.00 -11.36
CA ARG A 4 -5.01 26.35 -11.82
C ARG A 4 -4.13 26.54 -10.58
N GLN A 5 -3.22 25.61 -10.29
CA GLN A 5 -2.19 25.76 -9.26
C GLN A 5 -1.34 26.99 -9.61
N GLN A 6 -1.47 28.06 -8.83
CA GLN A 6 -0.49 29.14 -8.81
C GLN A 6 0.64 28.71 -7.87
N SER A 7 1.73 28.22 -8.44
CA SER A 7 3.00 28.03 -7.78
C SER A 7 3.66 29.39 -7.55
N LEU A 8 3.59 29.90 -6.33
CA LEU A 8 4.43 30.99 -5.88
C LEU A 8 5.84 30.43 -5.64
N LEU A 9 6.76 30.76 -6.55
CA LEU A 9 8.20 30.56 -6.40
C LEU A 9 8.71 31.58 -5.38
N THR A 10 9.07 31.11 -4.19
CA THR A 10 9.96 31.85 -3.29
C THR A 10 11.39 31.38 -3.54
N GLU A 11 12.17 32.28 -4.13
CA GLU A 11 13.62 32.20 -4.19
C GLU A 11 14.19 32.26 -2.76
N THR A 12 15.05 31.31 -2.41
CA THR A 12 15.96 31.44 -1.25
C THR A 12 17.39 31.22 -1.72
N PRO A 13 18.33 32.06 -1.26
CA PRO A 13 19.69 32.07 -1.77
C PRO A 13 20.56 30.95 -1.17
N ALA A 14 21.62 30.67 -1.91
CA ALA A 14 22.69 29.73 -1.62
C ALA A 14 23.40 30.00 -0.29
N CYS A 15 23.74 28.92 0.41
CA CYS A 15 24.86 28.90 1.35
C CYS A 15 25.69 27.63 1.08
N SER A 16 26.84 27.83 0.44
CA SER A 16 27.94 26.88 0.39
C SER A 16 28.62 26.81 1.76
N ALA A 17 28.98 25.61 2.23
CA ALA A 17 30.35 25.27 2.67
C ALA A 17 30.44 23.92 3.41
N ALA A 18 31.52 23.20 3.06
CA ALA A 18 32.40 22.40 3.90
C ALA A 18 31.96 21.04 4.47
N THR A 19 32.42 19.99 3.78
CA THR A 19 33.37 18.96 4.24
C THR A 19 33.54 18.72 5.74
N ALA A 20 33.20 17.51 6.21
CA ALA A 20 34.04 16.69 7.11
C ALA A 20 33.47 15.26 7.24
N LEU A 21 34.17 14.30 6.63
CA LEU A 21 34.03 12.86 6.88
C LEU A 21 34.58 12.55 8.27
N THR A 22 33.76 11.98 9.15
CA THR A 22 34.24 11.25 10.34
C THR A 22 33.46 9.94 10.48
N ALA A 23 34.21 8.84 10.55
CA ALA A 23 33.73 7.48 10.66
C ALA A 23 33.19 7.19 12.08
N PRO A 24 32.17 6.34 12.24
CA PRO A 24 31.73 5.89 13.56
C PRO A 24 32.58 4.72 14.06
N ASN A 25 33.25 4.97 15.19
CA ASN A 25 33.98 4.04 16.02
C ASN A 25 32.97 3.20 16.84
N TRP A 26 32.89 1.89 16.60
CA TRP A 26 32.00 0.97 17.34
C TRP A 26 32.76 0.32 18.51
N PRO A 27 32.36 0.54 19.78
CA PRO A 27 32.91 -0.22 20.90
C PRO A 27 32.28 -1.60 21.02
N ALA A 28 33.14 -2.57 21.34
CA ALA A 28 32.84 -3.97 21.56
C ALA A 28 31.78 -4.23 22.66
N CYS A 29 30.88 -5.19 22.40
CA CYS A 29 29.97 -5.78 23.38
C CYS A 29 30.69 -6.85 24.21
N PRO A 30 30.70 -6.78 25.55
CA PRO A 30 30.98 -7.93 26.40
C PRO A 30 29.67 -8.68 26.71
N ALA A 31 29.51 -9.89 26.14
CA ALA A 31 28.42 -10.79 26.49
C ALA A 31 28.64 -11.36 27.90
N ARG A 32 27.75 -10.95 28.80
CA ARG A 32 27.74 -11.29 30.23
C ARG A 32 27.09 -12.66 30.42
N LEU A 33 27.87 -13.57 31.00
CA LEU A 33 27.45 -14.86 31.55
C LEU A 33 26.24 -14.69 32.49
N ARG A 34 25.18 -15.46 32.26
CA ARG A 34 24.22 -15.83 33.31
C ARG A 34 24.09 -17.34 33.39
N ALA A 35 24.38 -17.80 34.60
CA ALA A 35 24.26 -19.14 35.08
C ALA A 35 22.81 -19.64 35.05
N PHE A 36 22.63 -20.90 34.68
CA PHE A 36 21.52 -21.72 35.14
C PHE A 36 22.10 -22.96 35.82
N ARG A 37 21.85 -23.07 37.13
CA ARG A 37 22.18 -24.23 37.96
C ARG A 37 20.93 -25.10 38.11
N HIS A 38 21.17 -26.39 37.90
CA HIS A 38 20.60 -27.59 38.53
C HIS A 38 19.08 -27.86 38.56
N TYR A 39 18.71 -28.98 37.92
CA TYR A 39 18.12 -30.21 38.49
C TYR A 39 18.36 -31.29 37.39
N GLY A 40 18.91 -32.49 37.58
CA GLY A 40 19.03 -33.36 38.74
C GLY A 40 18.14 -34.59 38.56
N HIS A 41 18.53 -35.59 37.75
CA HIS A 41 18.46 -37.01 38.13
C HIS A 41 19.13 -37.96 37.13
N THR A 42 19.72 -38.98 37.73
CA THR A 42 20.50 -40.13 37.28
C THR A 42 19.73 -41.13 36.44
N GLU A 43 20.38 -41.72 35.43
CA GLU A 43 20.33 -43.18 35.22
C GLU A 43 21.52 -43.65 34.37
N ALA A 44 22.16 -44.69 34.87
CA ALA A 44 23.38 -45.27 34.38
C ALA A 44 23.08 -46.32 33.31
N HIS A 45 23.68 -46.20 32.13
CA HIS A 45 23.82 -47.34 31.21
C HIS A 45 25.11 -47.25 30.38
N GLY A 46 26.01 -48.19 30.68
CA GLY A 46 26.76 -48.94 29.67
C GLY A 46 27.80 -48.19 28.85
N TYR A 47 29.01 -48.06 29.39
CA TYR A 47 30.21 -47.94 28.58
C TYR A 47 30.40 -49.22 27.74
N ARG A 48 29.99 -49.20 26.48
CA ARG A 48 30.63 -50.02 25.44
C ARG A 48 31.73 -49.16 24.82
N ALA A 49 32.97 -49.50 25.16
CA ALA A 49 34.14 -49.10 24.42
C ALA A 49 33.94 -49.54 22.95
N ARG A 50 33.63 -48.58 22.09
CA ARG A 50 33.87 -48.73 20.65
C ARG A 50 35.18 -48.04 20.38
N ASP A 51 36.16 -48.85 20.05
CA ASP A 51 37.43 -48.45 19.45
C ASP A 51 37.17 -47.53 18.26
N GLN A 52 37.18 -46.23 18.51
CA GLN A 52 37.34 -45.21 17.48
C GLN A 52 38.80 -44.81 17.45
N CYS A 53 39.62 -45.67 16.84
CA CYS A 53 40.85 -45.23 16.19
C CYS A 53 40.45 -44.28 15.04
N ARG A 54 40.13 -43.02 15.37
CA ARG A 54 40.21 -41.91 14.42
C ARG A 54 41.70 -41.65 14.19
N ALA A 55 42.30 -42.44 13.30
CA ALA A 55 43.46 -41.97 12.58
C ALA A 55 43.03 -40.72 11.83
N SER A 56 43.50 -39.57 12.28
CA SER A 56 43.51 -38.33 11.51
C SER A 56 44.45 -38.52 10.33
N ALA A 57 43.98 -39.27 9.32
CA ALA A 57 44.55 -39.25 7.99
C ALA A 57 44.37 -37.84 7.44
N ALA A 58 45.46 -37.27 6.93
CA ALA A 58 45.41 -36.01 6.22
C ALA A 58 44.28 -36.07 5.16
N PRO A 59 43.45 -35.03 5.03
CA PRO A 59 42.37 -35.04 4.06
C PRO A 59 42.96 -35.14 2.66
N GLY A 60 42.75 -36.27 1.96
CA GLY A 60 42.95 -36.32 0.51
C GLY A 60 43.51 -37.60 -0.10
N MET A 61 43.94 -38.62 0.65
CA MET A 61 44.45 -39.86 0.03
C MET A 61 43.83 -41.13 0.64
N CYS A 62 43.04 -41.84 -0.17
CA CYS A 62 42.52 -43.16 0.13
C CYS A 62 43.45 -44.23 -0.46
N PHE A 63 43.84 -45.22 0.34
CA PHE A 63 44.75 -46.30 -0.08
C PHE A 63 44.07 -47.66 -0.27
N ASP A 64 42.75 -47.74 -0.01
CA ASP A 64 41.95 -48.94 -0.26
C ASP A 64 40.70 -48.64 -1.11
N ALA A 65 40.20 -49.68 -1.78
CA ALA A 65 39.06 -49.56 -2.70
C ALA A 65 37.76 -49.18 -1.98
N ALA A 66 37.62 -49.51 -0.70
CA ALA A 66 36.45 -49.17 0.11
C ALA A 66 36.40 -47.67 0.45
N CYS A 67 37.55 -47.09 0.80
CA CYS A 67 37.74 -45.66 1.04
C CYS A 67 37.54 -44.87 -0.24
N GLN A 68 38.09 -45.35 -1.37
CA GLN A 68 37.91 -44.69 -2.66
C GLN A 68 36.42 -44.66 -3.08
N ALA A 69 35.70 -45.78 -2.92
CA ALA A 69 34.26 -45.82 -3.19
C ALA A 69 33.43 -44.91 -2.27
N ALA A 70 33.85 -44.72 -1.01
CA ALA A 70 33.20 -43.80 -0.08
C ALA A 70 33.45 -42.33 -0.46
N MET A 71 34.68 -42.00 -0.85
CA MET A 71 35.05 -40.66 -1.33
C MET A 71 34.34 -40.31 -2.64
N ASP A 72 34.23 -41.24 -3.58
CA ASP A 72 33.52 -41.04 -4.84
C ASP A 72 32.03 -40.76 -4.60
N ARG A 73 31.40 -41.47 -3.66
CA ARG A 73 30.00 -41.20 -3.27
C ARG A 73 29.83 -39.84 -2.59
N ALA A 74 30.76 -39.45 -1.72
CA ALA A 74 30.72 -38.14 -1.06
C ALA A 74 30.92 -37.00 -2.07
N PHE A 75 31.82 -37.17 -3.04
CA PHE A 75 32.04 -36.19 -4.10
C PHE A 75 30.83 -36.08 -5.04
N LEU A 76 30.26 -37.21 -5.46
CA LEU A 76 29.06 -37.23 -6.31
C LEU A 76 27.87 -36.57 -5.62
N THR A 77 27.66 -36.82 -4.32
CA THR A 77 26.56 -36.18 -3.57
C THR A 77 26.80 -34.69 -3.38
N ALA A 78 28.03 -34.28 -3.04
CA ALA A 78 28.39 -32.88 -2.86
C ALA A 78 28.28 -32.04 -4.16
N THR A 79 28.45 -32.66 -5.33
CA THR A 79 28.33 -31.99 -6.64
C THR A 79 26.93 -32.08 -7.23
N ALA A 80 26.25 -33.22 -7.09
CA ALA A 80 24.91 -33.42 -7.66
C ALA A 80 23.83 -32.58 -6.96
N VAL A 81 23.90 -32.41 -5.63
CA VAL A 81 22.87 -31.65 -4.88
C VAL A 81 22.84 -30.17 -5.28
N PRO A 82 23.96 -29.43 -5.35
CA PRO A 82 23.96 -28.05 -5.84
C PRO A 82 23.52 -27.93 -7.29
N LEU A 83 23.93 -28.85 -8.17
CA LEU A 83 23.55 -28.83 -9.57
C LEU A 83 22.05 -29.07 -9.77
N MET A 84 21.45 -30.01 -9.03
CA MET A 84 20.00 -30.22 -9.04
C MET A 84 19.25 -29.04 -8.42
N GLY A 85 19.78 -28.42 -7.36
CA GLY A 85 19.23 -27.19 -6.79
C GLY A 85 19.23 -26.03 -7.80
N LEU A 86 20.32 -25.85 -8.53
CA LEU A 86 20.47 -24.84 -9.58
C LEU A 86 19.52 -25.14 -10.75
N ALA A 87 19.48 -26.38 -11.24
CA ALA A 87 18.56 -26.78 -12.30
C ALA A 87 17.09 -26.58 -11.89
N GLY A 88 16.73 -26.93 -10.65
CA GLY A 88 15.41 -26.67 -10.08
C GLY A 88 15.07 -25.18 -10.03
N ALA A 89 16.03 -24.33 -9.62
CA ALA A 89 15.85 -22.88 -9.62
C ALA A 89 15.71 -22.30 -11.03
N ILE A 90 16.45 -22.84 -12.01
CA ILE A 90 16.34 -22.47 -13.43
C ILE A 90 14.96 -22.87 -13.96
N VAL A 91 14.52 -24.12 -13.76
CA VAL A 91 13.20 -24.59 -14.19
C VAL A 91 12.09 -23.79 -13.53
N TYR A 92 12.20 -23.45 -12.25
CA TYR A 92 11.22 -22.62 -11.55
C TYR A 92 11.17 -21.19 -12.12
N LYS A 93 12.34 -20.59 -12.42
CA LYS A 93 12.45 -19.24 -12.98
C LYS A 93 11.93 -19.16 -14.42
N PHE A 94 12.17 -20.19 -15.21
CA PHE A 94 11.76 -20.27 -16.61
C PHE A 94 10.49 -21.09 -16.82
N ARG A 95 9.79 -21.46 -15.73
CA ARG A 95 8.47 -22.07 -15.85
C ARG A 95 7.61 -21.06 -16.63
N PRO A 96 7.14 -21.40 -17.83
CA PRO A 96 6.21 -20.54 -18.53
C PRO A 96 5.06 -20.31 -17.55
N LEU A 97 4.80 -19.05 -17.24
CA LEU A 97 3.72 -18.72 -16.36
C LEU A 97 2.43 -19.12 -17.08
N ASP A 98 1.90 -20.29 -16.73
CA ASP A 98 0.72 -20.93 -17.36
C ASP A 98 -0.54 -20.03 -17.34
N TRP A 99 -0.52 -18.88 -16.66
CA TRP A 99 -1.57 -17.87 -16.76
C TRP A 99 -1.69 -17.26 -18.15
N ARG A 100 -0.66 -17.32 -19.01
CA ARG A 100 -0.75 -16.85 -20.40
C ARG A 100 -1.55 -17.78 -21.32
N SER A 101 -1.88 -18.99 -20.86
CA SER A 101 -2.60 -20.00 -21.65
C SER A 101 -3.89 -20.46 -20.98
N GLN A 102 -4.61 -19.54 -20.32
CA GLN A 102 -6.03 -19.79 -20.07
C GLN A 102 -6.79 -19.35 -21.32
N GLU A 103 -7.08 -20.32 -22.18
CA GLU A 103 -7.99 -20.15 -23.32
C GLU A 103 -9.26 -19.46 -22.80
N GLY A 104 -9.54 -18.26 -23.33
CA GLY A 104 -10.72 -17.51 -22.95
C GLY A 104 -10.60 -16.57 -21.75
N LYS A 105 -9.40 -16.02 -21.46
CA LYS A 105 -9.30 -14.88 -20.54
C LYS A 105 -8.40 -13.79 -21.12
N GLN A 106 -8.94 -12.57 -21.25
CA GLN A 106 -8.11 -11.41 -21.55
C GLN A 106 -7.31 -11.06 -20.30
N VAL A 107 -5.99 -10.98 -20.49
CA VAL A 107 -5.06 -10.62 -19.43
C VAL A 107 -4.54 -9.21 -19.68
N PHE A 108 -4.79 -8.32 -18.73
CA PHE A 108 -4.33 -6.94 -18.77
C PHE A 108 -3.19 -6.77 -17.78
N GLU A 109 -2.06 -6.28 -18.26
CA GLU A 109 -0.95 -5.89 -17.40
C GLU A 109 -0.97 -4.37 -17.24
N ASP A 110 -1.00 -3.91 -15.99
CA ASP A 110 -0.80 -2.49 -15.69
C ASP A 110 0.69 -2.15 -15.81
N PRO A 111 1.09 -1.32 -16.78
CA PRO A 111 2.50 -1.06 -17.06
C PRO A 111 3.24 -0.41 -15.88
N ASP A 112 2.53 0.29 -14.99
CA ASP A 112 3.14 1.00 -13.86
C ASP A 112 3.40 0.09 -12.66
N THR A 113 2.53 -0.90 -12.45
CA THR A 113 2.59 -1.77 -11.26
C THR A 113 3.01 -3.20 -11.57
N GLY A 114 2.99 -3.60 -12.84
CA GLY A 114 3.12 -4.99 -13.26
C GLY A 114 1.97 -5.87 -12.77
N ALA A 115 0.88 -5.27 -12.27
CA ALA A 115 -0.28 -6.03 -11.80
C ALA A 115 -1.00 -6.64 -13.00
N VAL A 116 -1.23 -7.94 -12.92
CA VAL A 116 -1.88 -8.73 -13.95
C VAL A 116 -3.34 -8.95 -13.54
N PHE A 117 -4.27 -8.47 -14.37
CA PHE A 117 -5.70 -8.61 -14.19
C PHE A 117 -6.25 -9.57 -15.23
N GLN A 118 -7.07 -10.52 -14.79
CA GLN A 118 -7.77 -11.44 -15.68
C GLN A 118 -9.25 -11.04 -15.69
N SER A 119 -9.78 -10.72 -16.87
CA SER A 119 -11.23 -10.56 -17.05
C SER A 119 -11.82 -11.78 -17.73
N GLU A 120 -13.14 -11.96 -17.56
CA GLU A 120 -13.91 -12.86 -18.40
C GLU A 120 -13.95 -12.36 -19.85
N ASP A 121 -14.21 -13.27 -20.79
CA ASP A 121 -13.97 -13.20 -22.24
C ASP A 121 -14.63 -12.06 -23.03
N SER A 122 -15.39 -11.19 -22.39
CA SER A 122 -16.21 -10.18 -23.07
C SER A 122 -16.08 -8.78 -22.49
N VAL A 123 -15.23 -8.58 -21.49
CA VAL A 123 -15.15 -7.31 -20.78
C VAL A 123 -13.97 -6.48 -21.28
N ASN A 124 -14.25 -5.52 -22.16
CA ASN A 124 -13.27 -4.51 -22.55
C ASN A 124 -13.03 -3.54 -21.37
N PRO A 125 -11.78 -3.32 -20.93
CA PRO A 125 -11.51 -2.35 -19.89
C PRO A 125 -11.65 -0.93 -20.45
N GLU A 126 -12.24 -0.05 -19.65
CA GLU A 126 -12.33 1.37 -19.92
C GLU A 126 -10.92 1.96 -19.97
N LYS A 127 -10.65 2.66 -21.08
CA LYS A 127 -9.46 3.48 -21.25
C LYS A 127 -9.86 4.95 -21.20
N ASP A 128 -9.02 5.77 -20.60
CA ASP A 128 -9.20 7.20 -20.59
C ASP A 128 -8.85 7.82 -21.95
N ARG A 129 -8.96 9.15 -22.06
CA ARG A 129 -8.68 9.89 -23.31
C ARG A 129 -7.23 9.74 -23.80
N LYS A 130 -6.31 9.29 -22.96
CA LYS A 130 -4.90 9.03 -23.30
C LYS A 130 -4.65 7.56 -23.66
N GLY A 131 -5.67 6.71 -23.58
CA GLY A 131 -5.51 5.27 -23.74
C GLY A 131 -5.01 4.56 -22.48
N GLU A 132 -4.88 5.27 -21.34
CA GLU A 132 -4.49 4.69 -20.06
C GLU A 132 -5.70 3.98 -19.42
N LEU A 133 -5.49 2.88 -18.71
CA LEU A 133 -6.58 2.14 -18.05
C LEU A 133 -7.26 3.00 -16.97
N ALA A 134 -8.59 2.88 -16.85
CA ALA A 134 -9.36 3.48 -15.77
C ALA A 134 -9.66 2.45 -14.68
N PHE A 135 -9.59 2.87 -13.41
CA PHE A 135 -9.64 1.96 -12.27
C PHE A 135 -10.74 2.32 -11.27
N ARG A 136 -11.24 1.32 -10.55
CA ARG A 136 -12.01 1.49 -9.32
C ARG A 136 -11.09 1.26 -8.15
N ALA A 137 -11.17 2.13 -7.14
CA ALA A 137 -10.43 1.92 -5.90
C ALA A 137 -11.20 0.93 -5.01
N VAL A 138 -10.64 -0.25 -4.77
CA VAL A 138 -11.20 -1.27 -3.87
C VAL A 138 -10.18 -1.54 -2.78
N SER A 139 -10.35 -0.89 -1.62
CA SER A 139 -9.31 -0.89 -0.57
C SER A 139 -7.98 -0.38 -1.16
N TYR A 140 -6.86 -1.08 -0.95
CA TYR A 140 -5.55 -0.71 -1.51
C TYR A 140 -5.33 -1.11 -2.97
N THR A 141 -6.24 -1.90 -3.56
CA THR A 141 -6.03 -2.49 -4.88
C THR A 141 -6.81 -1.71 -5.93
N PRO A 142 -6.15 -1.18 -6.98
CA PRO A 142 -6.86 -0.65 -8.14
C PRO A 142 -7.42 -1.82 -8.96
N TRP A 143 -8.69 -1.72 -9.36
CA TRP A 143 -9.35 -2.73 -10.19
C TRP A 143 -9.78 -2.13 -11.53
N PRO A 144 -9.45 -2.70 -12.70
CA PRO A 144 -9.90 -2.17 -13.99
C PRO A 144 -11.42 -2.04 -14.06
N VAL A 145 -11.91 -0.97 -14.68
CA VAL A 145 -13.34 -0.72 -14.88
C VAL A 145 -13.73 -1.15 -16.29
N GLU A 146 -14.94 -1.66 -16.47
CA GLU A 146 -15.48 -2.02 -17.77
C GLU A 146 -15.80 -0.78 -18.61
N GLU A 147 -15.62 -0.87 -19.92
CA GLU A 147 -15.93 0.21 -20.86
C GLU A 147 -17.37 0.72 -20.68
N GLY A 148 -17.53 2.04 -20.57
CA GLY A 148 -18.84 2.66 -20.33
C GLY A 148 -19.35 2.55 -18.89
N GLY A 149 -18.49 2.14 -17.93
CA GLY A 149 -18.85 2.04 -16.52
C GLY A 149 -19.52 3.32 -15.97
N LYS A 150 -20.56 3.18 -15.15
CA LYS A 150 -21.24 4.35 -14.56
C LYS A 150 -20.39 4.99 -13.47
N GLY A 151 -20.27 6.32 -13.48
CA GLY A 151 -19.59 7.07 -12.41
C GLY A 151 -18.85 8.32 -12.89
N ASP A 152 -18.31 9.07 -11.94
CA ASP A 152 -17.48 10.23 -12.21
C ASP A 152 -16.01 9.79 -12.39
N ARG A 153 -15.34 10.32 -13.42
CA ARG A 153 -13.92 10.03 -13.71
C ARG A 153 -13.06 11.09 -13.05
N ILE A 154 -12.20 10.67 -12.12
CA ILE A 154 -11.37 11.54 -11.30
C ILE A 154 -9.91 11.14 -11.49
N ARG A 155 -9.06 12.10 -11.84
CA ARG A 155 -7.61 11.87 -11.95
C ARG A 155 -6.95 12.14 -10.60
N VAL A 156 -6.25 11.14 -10.08
CA VAL A 156 -5.61 11.18 -8.76
C VAL A 156 -4.11 10.93 -8.92
N PRO A 157 -3.24 11.79 -8.34
CA PRO A 157 -1.81 11.56 -8.36
C PRO A 157 -1.47 10.36 -7.45
N VAL A 158 -0.92 9.30 -8.04
CA VAL A 158 -0.51 8.05 -7.37
C VAL A 158 0.85 7.60 -7.92
N GLY A 159 1.51 6.64 -7.27
CA GLY A 159 2.84 6.16 -7.65
C GLY A 159 3.91 6.56 -6.64
N PRO A 160 5.20 6.39 -6.96
CA PRO A 160 6.31 6.75 -6.06
C PRO A 160 6.19 8.16 -5.49
N VAL A 161 6.51 8.34 -4.20
CA VAL A 161 6.45 9.68 -3.56
C VAL A 161 7.30 10.72 -4.31
N SER A 162 8.42 10.30 -4.91
CA SER A 162 9.29 11.17 -5.71
C SER A 162 8.78 11.49 -7.12
N ASN A 163 7.84 10.71 -7.65
CA ASN A 163 7.34 10.86 -9.01
C ASN A 163 5.92 10.30 -9.14
N THR A 164 4.94 11.05 -8.63
CA THR A 164 3.53 10.69 -8.74
C THR A 164 3.01 10.96 -10.14
N GLN A 165 2.21 10.06 -10.68
CA GLN A 165 1.54 10.21 -11.97
C GLN A 165 0.01 10.26 -11.80
N PRO A 166 -0.70 11.10 -12.58
CA PRO A 166 -2.15 11.22 -12.49
C PRO A 166 -2.85 10.02 -13.14
N ARG A 167 -3.44 9.14 -12.33
CA ARG A 167 -4.18 7.97 -12.78
C ARG A 167 -5.68 8.19 -12.71
N THR A 168 -6.43 7.66 -13.68
CA THR A 168 -7.87 7.86 -13.79
C THR A 168 -8.62 6.82 -12.95
N TYR A 169 -9.47 7.29 -12.04
CA TYR A 169 -10.34 6.45 -11.22
C TYR A 169 -11.82 6.76 -11.47
N VAL A 170 -12.66 5.72 -11.53
CA VAL A 170 -14.10 5.83 -11.73
C VAL A 170 -14.83 5.57 -10.41
N PHE A 171 -15.62 6.56 -9.98
CA PHE A 171 -16.42 6.50 -8.76
C PHE A 171 -17.91 6.49 -9.10
N PRO A 172 -18.60 5.33 -8.96
CA PRO A 172 -20.06 5.28 -9.04
C PRO A 172 -20.67 6.17 -7.95
N ARG A 173 -21.69 6.99 -8.25
CA ARG A 173 -22.35 7.82 -7.25
C ARG A 173 -23.19 6.97 -6.29
N ILE A 174 -23.10 7.22 -4.99
CA ILE A 174 -23.82 6.46 -3.95
C ILE A 174 -24.82 7.32 -3.17
N LEU A 175 -24.78 8.65 -3.32
CA LEU A 175 -25.78 9.55 -2.76
C LEU A 175 -26.97 9.68 -3.72
N PRO A 176 -28.18 9.95 -3.20
CA PRO A 176 -29.31 10.33 -4.03
C PRO A 176 -28.95 11.49 -4.96
N GLN A 177 -29.40 11.42 -6.21
CA GLN A 177 -29.14 12.49 -7.18
C GLN A 177 -30.00 13.72 -6.84
N PRO A 178 -29.47 14.94 -7.03
CA PRO A 178 -28.19 15.26 -7.65
C PRO A 178 -27.02 15.23 -6.65
N SER A 179 -25.95 14.52 -7.02
CA SER A 179 -24.68 14.48 -6.29
C SER A 179 -23.48 14.60 -7.25
N LYS A 180 -22.33 15.02 -6.73
CA LYS A 180 -21.06 15.12 -7.47
C LYS A 180 -19.92 14.50 -6.68
N VAL A 181 -19.03 13.78 -7.35
CA VAL A 181 -17.76 13.31 -6.77
C VAL A 181 -16.65 14.34 -7.03
N LEU A 182 -15.86 14.65 -6.00
CA LEU A 182 -14.81 15.65 -6.01
C LEU A 182 -13.50 15.06 -5.49
N ALA A 183 -12.37 15.53 -6.04
CA ALA A 183 -11.05 15.31 -5.47
C ALA A 183 -10.57 16.59 -4.79
N VAL A 184 -10.30 16.53 -3.49
CA VAL A 184 -9.83 17.66 -2.70
C VAL A 184 -8.49 17.34 -2.06
N SER A 185 -7.44 18.06 -2.46
CA SER A 185 -6.08 17.89 -1.92
C SER A 185 -5.81 18.86 -0.77
N LEU A 186 -5.44 18.33 0.39
CA LEU A 186 -5.18 19.08 1.62
C LEU A 186 -3.80 18.75 2.21
N PRO A 187 -3.12 19.71 2.86
CA PRO A 187 -1.87 19.43 3.55
C PRO A 187 -2.11 18.60 4.82
N ARG A 188 -1.07 17.96 5.35
CA ARG A 188 -1.09 17.34 6.69
C ARG A 188 -0.60 18.36 7.75
N PRO A 189 -1.24 18.48 8.92
CA PRO A 189 -2.52 17.86 9.30
C PRO A 189 -3.71 18.44 8.54
N MET A 190 -4.69 17.61 8.19
CA MET A 190 -5.83 18.01 7.34
C MET A 190 -6.83 18.91 8.08
N GLY A 191 -6.99 18.74 9.40
CA GLY A 191 -7.98 19.47 10.19
C GLY A 191 -9.43 19.10 9.89
N ILE A 192 -9.67 17.81 9.60
CA ILE A 192 -11.00 17.24 9.35
C ILE A 192 -11.29 16.19 10.42
N ILE A 193 -12.48 16.25 10.98
CA ILE A 193 -13.04 15.23 11.88
C ILE A 193 -13.99 14.39 11.04
N LEU A 194 -13.65 13.11 10.89
CA LEU A 194 -14.45 12.13 10.17
C LEU A 194 -15.25 11.29 11.16
N GLU A 195 -16.47 10.95 10.78
CA GLU A 195 -17.39 10.15 11.57
C GLU A 195 -17.91 8.96 10.77
N GLU A 196 -18.21 7.87 11.47
CA GLU A 196 -18.87 6.70 10.87
C GLU A 196 -20.39 6.88 10.96
N ASP A 197 -21.04 7.05 9.80
CA ASP A 197 -22.49 6.88 9.69
C ASP A 197 -22.80 5.38 9.73
N LYS A 198 -23.02 4.86 10.94
CA LYS A 198 -23.35 3.46 11.20
C LYS A 198 -24.63 3.00 10.51
N ARG A 199 -25.59 3.90 10.26
CA ARG A 199 -26.86 3.54 9.61
C ARG A 199 -26.65 3.20 8.15
N ARG A 200 -25.76 3.93 7.49
CA ARG A 200 -25.48 3.77 6.05
C ARG A 200 -24.19 2.99 5.76
N GLY A 201 -23.38 2.72 6.78
CA GLY A 201 -22.07 2.09 6.65
C GLY A 201 -21.09 2.94 5.85
N ARG A 202 -21.09 4.26 6.10
CA ARG A 202 -20.31 5.25 5.33
C ARG A 202 -19.48 6.12 6.25
N VAL A 203 -18.39 6.66 5.72
CA VAL A 203 -17.61 7.68 6.41
C VAL A 203 -18.02 9.05 5.91
N VAL A 204 -18.35 9.94 6.85
CA VAL A 204 -18.79 11.30 6.56
C VAL A 204 -17.87 12.31 7.21
N VAL A 205 -17.81 13.51 6.63
CA VAL A 205 -17.15 14.65 7.25
C VAL A 205 -18.09 15.22 8.31
N GLY A 206 -17.79 14.98 9.58
CA GLY A 206 -18.59 15.47 10.70
C GLY A 206 -18.31 16.94 11.01
N GLU A 207 -17.03 17.28 11.18
CA GLU A 207 -16.63 18.63 11.58
C GLU A 207 -15.28 19.03 10.94
N LEU A 208 -15.06 20.34 10.79
CA LEU A 208 -13.78 20.92 10.38
C LEU A 208 -13.15 21.65 11.57
N THR A 209 -11.92 21.28 11.94
CA THR A 209 -11.21 21.90 13.07
C THR A 209 -11.02 23.39 12.83
N ALA A 210 -11.42 24.22 13.79
CA ALA A 210 -11.26 25.66 13.71
C ALA A 210 -9.79 26.06 13.50
N GLY A 211 -9.55 27.03 12.61
CA GLY A 211 -8.20 27.50 12.27
C GLY A 211 -7.41 26.59 11.30
N SER A 212 -7.91 25.39 10.98
CA SER A 212 -7.26 24.50 10.02
C SER A 212 -7.36 25.00 8.58
N GLU A 213 -6.49 24.50 7.70
CA GLU A 213 -6.54 24.78 6.27
C GLU A 213 -7.84 24.29 5.62
N ALA A 214 -8.39 23.15 6.06
CA ALA A 214 -9.70 22.68 5.60
C ALA A 214 -10.81 23.68 5.97
N ALA A 215 -10.84 24.17 7.22
CA ALA A 215 -11.83 25.15 7.67
C ALA A 215 -11.68 26.50 6.93
N LYS A 216 -10.45 26.97 6.70
CA LYS A 216 -10.19 28.19 5.92
C LYS A 216 -10.69 28.05 4.48
N ARG A 217 -10.36 26.94 3.80
CA ARG A 217 -10.82 26.67 2.43
C ARG A 217 -12.33 26.54 2.35
N ALA A 218 -12.97 25.90 3.32
CA ALA A 218 -14.42 25.79 3.38
C ALA A 218 -15.09 27.17 3.53
N LYS A 219 -14.55 28.07 4.37
CA LYS A 219 -15.02 29.46 4.49
C LYS A 219 -14.85 30.25 3.20
N ILE A 220 -13.70 30.13 2.54
CA ILE A 220 -13.44 30.79 1.24
C ILE A 220 -14.40 30.26 0.16
N ALA A 221 -14.65 28.95 0.13
CA ALA A 221 -15.61 28.33 -0.79
C ALA A 221 -17.05 28.81 -0.57
N LYS A 222 -17.46 29.10 0.67
CA LYS A 222 -18.76 29.70 0.96
C LYS A 222 -18.89 31.11 0.36
N LEU A 223 -17.79 31.86 0.30
CA LEU A 223 -17.75 33.19 -0.32
C LEU A 223 -17.62 33.12 -1.84
N ASN A 224 -16.97 32.07 -2.37
CA ASN A 224 -16.70 31.90 -3.80
C ASN A 224 -17.08 30.51 -4.30
N LYS A 225 -18.23 30.43 -4.98
CA LYS A 225 -18.78 29.19 -5.55
C LYS A 225 -17.84 28.51 -6.56
N ALA A 226 -16.93 29.24 -7.20
CA ALA A 226 -15.95 28.63 -8.10
C ALA A 226 -14.92 27.76 -7.35
N LEU A 227 -14.64 28.06 -6.08
CA LEU A 227 -13.71 27.34 -5.21
C LEU A 227 -14.38 26.22 -4.41
N GLU A 228 -15.70 26.07 -4.53
CA GLU A 228 -16.48 25.08 -3.79
C GLU A 228 -16.00 23.65 -4.04
N ASN A 229 -15.58 23.36 -5.28
CA ASN A 229 -15.05 22.07 -5.71
C ASN A 229 -13.63 21.78 -5.18
N CYS A 230 -12.90 22.80 -4.71
CA CYS A 230 -11.54 22.67 -4.20
C CYS A 230 -11.51 22.68 -2.64
N SER A 231 -12.68 22.50 -1.99
CA SER A 231 -12.84 22.46 -0.53
C SER A 231 -13.66 21.26 -0.08
N VAL A 232 -13.35 20.71 1.10
CA VAL A 232 -14.20 19.72 1.78
C VAL A 232 -15.26 20.46 2.61
N GLN A 233 -16.47 19.94 2.65
CA GLN A 233 -17.59 20.50 3.41
C GLN A 233 -18.12 19.47 4.42
N VAL A 234 -18.77 19.95 5.48
CA VAL A 234 -19.47 19.09 6.45
C VAL A 234 -20.60 18.36 5.74
N GLY A 235 -20.75 17.07 6.02
CA GLY A 235 -21.71 16.17 5.38
C GLY A 235 -21.22 15.51 4.08
N ASP A 236 -20.05 15.88 3.57
CA ASP A 236 -19.42 15.18 2.45
C ASP A 236 -19.15 13.71 2.82
N VAL A 237 -19.41 12.78 1.90
CA VAL A 237 -19.15 11.35 2.10
C VAL A 237 -17.77 11.00 1.57
N LEU A 238 -16.89 10.43 2.40
CA LEU A 238 -15.58 9.97 1.98
C LEU A 238 -15.70 8.70 1.13
N ARG A 239 -15.25 8.78 -0.12
CA ARG A 239 -15.22 7.68 -1.10
C ARG A 239 -13.84 7.06 -1.24
N GLY A 240 -12.79 7.85 -1.00
CA GLY A 240 -11.42 7.36 -1.03
C GLY A 240 -10.42 8.38 -0.49
N VAL A 241 -9.19 7.92 -0.22
CA VAL A 241 -8.11 8.75 0.30
C VAL A 241 -6.76 8.27 -0.22
N THR A 242 -5.90 9.19 -0.63
CA THR A 242 -4.50 8.83 -0.94
C THR A 242 -3.72 8.60 0.35
N CYS A 243 -2.98 7.50 0.41
CA CYS A 243 -2.13 7.16 1.55
C CYS A 243 -0.83 6.52 1.09
N THR A 244 0.17 6.51 1.97
CA THR A 244 1.49 5.97 1.63
C THR A 244 1.56 4.49 1.98
N ASN A 245 2.00 3.68 1.03
CA ASN A 245 2.27 2.25 1.21
C ASN A 245 3.72 1.94 0.84
N PHE A 246 4.27 0.86 1.42
CA PHE A 246 5.61 0.37 1.08
C PHE A 246 5.49 -0.74 0.05
N VAL A 247 6.12 -0.55 -1.12
CA VAL A 247 6.20 -1.57 -2.16
C VAL A 247 7.59 -2.19 -2.11
N TYR A 248 7.62 -3.52 -1.98
CA TYR A 248 8.83 -4.32 -2.02
C TYR A 248 8.99 -4.84 -3.45
N GLU A 249 9.98 -4.34 -4.18
CA GLU A 249 10.27 -4.78 -5.54
C GLU A 249 10.83 -6.21 -5.49
N THR A 250 10.10 -7.17 -6.05
CA THR A 250 10.43 -8.61 -6.02
C THR A 250 11.64 -9.00 -6.87
N GLN A 251 12.20 -8.09 -7.66
CA GLN A 251 13.25 -8.39 -8.65
C GLN A 251 14.69 -8.12 -8.22
N ALA A 252 14.96 -7.82 -6.96
CA ALA A 252 16.32 -7.59 -6.51
C ALA A 252 17.06 -8.92 -6.27
N LEU A 253 17.36 -9.66 -7.34
CA LEU A 253 18.02 -10.97 -7.35
C LEU A 253 19.46 -10.92 -6.80
N TRP A 254 20.02 -9.73 -6.55
CA TRP A 254 21.43 -9.51 -6.16
C TRP A 254 21.63 -8.38 -5.13
N GLY A 255 20.65 -8.12 -4.28
CA GLY A 255 20.78 -7.14 -3.18
C GLY A 255 19.43 -6.70 -2.66
N ALA A 256 19.30 -6.44 -1.37
CA ALA A 256 18.04 -5.94 -0.81
C ALA A 256 17.80 -4.50 -1.30
N ALA A 257 16.92 -4.30 -2.28
CA ALA A 257 16.43 -2.97 -2.62
C ALA A 257 15.61 -2.43 -1.44
N ALA A 258 15.92 -1.22 -0.99
CA ALA A 258 15.14 -0.59 0.06
C ALA A 258 13.67 -0.43 -0.38
N PRO A 259 12.70 -0.65 0.52
CA PRO A 259 11.29 -0.53 0.17
C PRO A 259 10.98 0.88 -0.32
N LYS A 260 10.26 0.97 -1.44
CA LYS A 260 9.91 2.25 -2.03
C LYS A 260 8.58 2.72 -1.47
N ARG A 261 8.54 3.98 -1.02
CA ARG A 261 7.30 4.64 -0.58
C ARG A 261 6.49 5.03 -1.80
N THR A 262 5.25 4.55 -1.86
CA THR A 262 4.34 4.76 -2.99
C THR A 262 3.02 5.30 -2.46
N ILE A 263 2.55 6.40 -3.05
CA ILE A 263 1.22 6.96 -2.80
C ILE A 263 0.21 6.13 -3.58
N VAL A 264 -0.75 5.57 -2.87
CA VAL A 264 -1.83 4.75 -3.43
C VAL A 264 -3.18 5.34 -3.05
N LEU A 265 -4.19 5.16 -3.89
CA LEU A 265 -5.57 5.56 -3.58
C LEU A 265 -6.28 4.41 -2.86
N TYR A 266 -6.60 4.61 -1.59
CA TYR A 266 -7.41 3.70 -0.80
C TYR A 266 -8.90 3.99 -1.03
N GLY A 267 -9.65 3.02 -1.54
CA GLY A 267 -11.11 3.11 -1.68
C GLY A 267 -11.80 2.89 -0.34
N ALA A 268 -12.58 3.87 0.14
CA ALA A 268 -13.26 3.82 1.44
C ALA A 268 -14.64 3.13 1.38
N ASP A 269 -15.19 2.92 0.19
CA ASP A 269 -16.50 2.34 0.01
C ASP A 269 -16.59 0.91 0.56
N LYS A 270 -17.63 0.66 1.38
CA LYS A 270 -17.92 -0.63 2.03
C LYS A 270 -16.76 -1.17 2.90
N GLN A 271 -15.78 -0.31 3.25
CA GLN A 271 -14.68 -0.70 4.13
C GLN A 271 -15.06 -0.50 5.59
N LYS A 272 -14.45 -1.28 6.48
CA LYS A 272 -14.69 -1.13 7.92
C LYS A 272 -14.01 0.15 8.43
N TRP A 273 -14.64 0.86 9.35
CA TRP A 273 -14.10 2.09 9.93
C TRP A 273 -12.64 2.01 10.39
N PRO A 274 -12.17 0.96 11.09
CA PRO A 274 -10.77 0.85 11.49
C PRO A 274 -9.79 0.80 10.31
N GLN A 275 -10.20 0.23 9.17
CA GLN A 275 -9.34 0.15 7.98
C GLN A 275 -9.22 1.51 7.29
N VAL A 276 -10.34 2.24 7.19
CA VAL A 276 -10.35 3.62 6.66
C VAL A 276 -9.47 4.52 7.53
N MET A 277 -9.60 4.43 8.86
CA MET A 277 -8.74 5.16 9.80
C MET A 277 -7.27 4.75 9.70
N GLY A 278 -6.99 3.46 9.50
CA GLY A 278 -5.65 2.96 9.21
C GLY A 278 -5.05 3.58 7.96
N ALA A 279 -5.83 3.69 6.87
CA ALA A 279 -5.39 4.34 5.64
C ALA A 279 -5.15 5.85 5.81
N LEU A 280 -6.02 6.57 6.52
CA LEU A 280 -5.86 8.00 6.80
C LEU A 280 -4.60 8.31 7.61
N ARG A 281 -4.27 7.44 8.57
CA ARG A 281 -3.07 7.55 9.40
C ARG A 281 -1.79 7.21 8.64
N LYS A 282 -1.86 6.49 7.52
CA LYS A 282 -0.69 6.17 6.71
C LYS A 282 -0.24 7.37 5.90
N GLY A 283 1.01 7.76 6.13
CA GLY A 283 1.72 8.81 5.39
C GLY A 283 2.19 9.92 6.31
N ASP A 284 3.34 10.47 5.96
CA ASP A 284 4.01 11.55 6.70
C ASP A 284 3.76 12.90 6.04
N ARG A 285 4.09 13.98 6.77
CA ARG A 285 4.06 15.34 6.21
C ARG A 285 5.01 15.49 5.01
N SER A 286 6.11 14.75 4.98
CA SER A 286 7.08 14.75 3.88
C SER A 286 6.54 14.12 2.60
N ASP A 287 5.47 13.31 2.67
CA ASP A 287 4.85 12.70 1.48
C ASP A 287 4.00 13.70 0.67
N GLY A 288 3.82 14.92 1.18
CA GLY A 288 3.07 15.98 0.54
C GLY A 288 1.58 16.01 0.92
N HIS A 289 0.75 16.41 -0.04
CA HIS A 289 -0.68 16.61 0.17
C HIS A 289 -1.45 15.29 0.12
N VAL A 290 -2.49 15.19 0.95
CA VAL A 290 -3.46 14.09 0.91
C VAL A 290 -4.61 14.50 0.01
N THR A 291 -4.94 13.68 -0.97
CA THR A 291 -6.12 13.85 -1.81
C THR A 291 -7.25 12.98 -1.27
N LEU A 292 -8.33 13.63 -0.84
CA LEU A 292 -9.58 13.01 -0.43
C LEU A 292 -10.52 12.98 -1.62
N ILE A 293 -11.12 11.83 -1.89
CA ILE A 293 -12.22 11.69 -2.83
C ILE A 293 -13.50 11.72 -2.03
N VAL A 294 -14.32 12.74 -2.23
CA VAL A 294 -15.56 12.96 -1.50
C VAL A 294 -16.75 13.05 -2.45
N GLU A 295 -17.90 12.55 -2.03
CA GLU A 295 -19.15 12.77 -2.74
C GLU A 295 -20.02 13.76 -1.96
N ARG A 296 -20.47 14.80 -2.67
CA ARG A 296 -21.28 15.89 -2.14
C ARG A 296 -22.67 15.87 -2.76
N ARG A 297 -23.70 16.11 -1.94
CA ARG A 297 -25.06 16.40 -2.44
C ARG A 297 -25.10 17.82 -3.00
N LEU A 298 -25.69 17.99 -4.17
CA LEU A 298 -25.96 19.32 -4.70
C LEU A 298 -27.25 19.82 -4.08
N GLU A 299 -27.17 20.91 -3.32
CA GLU A 299 -28.36 21.58 -2.78
C GLU A 299 -29.23 22.06 -3.98
N GLY A 300 -30.43 21.51 -4.09
CA GLY A 300 -31.33 21.68 -5.24
C GLY A 300 -32.58 20.79 -5.22
N THR A 301 -32.57 19.73 -4.43
CA THR A 301 -33.76 18.91 -4.09
C THR A 301 -33.69 18.53 -2.62
N ALA A 302 -33.79 19.54 -1.75
CA ALA A 302 -34.06 19.32 -0.35
C ALA A 302 -35.56 18.98 -0.20
N ASP A 303 -35.94 17.75 -0.49
CA ASP A 303 -37.12 17.18 0.14
C ASP A 303 -36.81 17.07 1.64
N LEU A 304 -37.31 18.04 2.40
CA LEU A 304 -38.31 17.91 3.48
C LEU A 304 -38.32 16.69 4.42
N GLU A 305 -37.43 15.72 4.32
CA GLU A 305 -37.43 14.56 5.19
C GLU A 305 -36.20 14.58 6.10
N THR A 306 -36.45 14.63 7.41
CA THR A 306 -35.51 14.59 8.54
C THR A 306 -35.07 15.93 9.15
N GLY A 307 -36.04 16.80 9.43
CA GLY A 307 -36.02 17.43 10.74
C GLY A 307 -36.25 16.35 11.82
N PRO A 308 -35.51 16.33 12.95
CA PRO A 308 -35.90 15.51 14.08
C PRO A 308 -37.33 15.93 14.46
N MET A 309 -38.27 14.97 14.55
CA MET A 309 -39.48 15.21 15.32
C MET A 309 -39.00 15.59 16.71
N ALA A 310 -39.03 16.89 17.02
CA ALA A 310 -39.03 17.36 18.38
C ALA A 310 -40.22 16.66 19.02
N THR A 311 -39.91 15.70 19.89
CA THR A 311 -40.88 15.08 20.76
C THR A 311 -41.32 16.19 21.70
N GLU A 312 -42.41 16.88 21.35
CA GLU A 312 -43.16 17.68 22.30
C GLU A 312 -43.62 16.72 23.40
N THR A 313 -42.86 16.69 24.48
CA THR A 313 -43.33 16.22 25.79
C THR A 313 -44.53 17.08 26.16
N SER A 314 -45.75 16.59 25.92
CA SER A 314 -46.94 17.16 26.55
C SER A 314 -46.82 16.92 28.05
N ILE A 315 -46.75 18.02 28.79
CA ILE A 315 -46.91 18.02 30.23
C ILE A 315 -48.40 18.16 30.46
N ASP A 316 -49.06 17.05 30.80
CA ASP A 316 -50.43 17.07 31.29
C ASP A 316 -50.42 17.63 32.73
N TYR A 317 -51.22 18.68 32.94
CA TYR A 317 -51.52 19.29 34.23
C TYR A 317 -52.73 18.63 34.89
#